data_AF-A0A1V8TKL1-F1
#
_entry.id   AF-A0A1V8TKL1-F1
#
_cell.length_a   1.000
_cell.length_b   1.000
_cell.length_c   1.000
_cell.angle_alpha   90.00
_cell.angle_beta   90.00
_cell.angle_gamma   90.00
#
_symmetry.space_group_name_H-M   'P 1'
#
loop_
_entity.id
_entity.type
_entity.pdbx_description
1 polymer ?
#
loop_
_entity_poly.entity_id
_entity_poly.type
_entity_poly.pdbx_seq_one_letter_code
_entity_poly.pdbx_strand_id
1 'polypeptide(L)'
;MPLAKPHLLSDYFHATKNPSQTQIEGVVYIETDRALLTPTSDLSTWAAEAIKETTFLRSIVEGHYGPEANSKLLGIVLWAPMDQPTATLLEWLKLAEQTAGLETWRRVKGFRFLLQGLREEAKFGEVVLNGPFVENLEILGQRGFSLDIGVDQHSSGVWQLEIVEQAMRRAHEGVEAGEKVIFIVNHLCKPDFSKHTDSGHEDEGFVRWKQAIEKMAKCERTYMKLSGAFSELPDTPTVDTDVAKQIEPWVKHVLECFGAKRMMFGSDWPVCNVNGPEHASPFGVWVGVVDRLLQKLVPQEYHQDVWSDTAKGAYRLH
;
A
#
# COMPACT_ATOMS: atom_id res chain seq x y z
N MET A 1 10.28 -19.26 8.43
CA MET A 1 9.43 -18.11 8.05
C MET A 1 9.07 -18.21 6.58
N PRO A 2 7.79 -18.39 6.21
CA PRO A 2 7.34 -18.55 4.82
C PRO A 2 7.64 -17.33 3.91
N LEU A 3 7.92 -16.16 4.49
CA LEU A 3 8.31 -14.94 3.77
C LEU A 3 9.82 -14.78 3.55
N ALA A 4 10.67 -15.63 4.15
CA ALA A 4 12.13 -15.47 4.08
C ALA A 4 12.77 -16.02 2.79
N LYS A 5 11.98 -16.23 1.73
CA LYS A 5 12.45 -16.68 0.42
C LYS A 5 11.99 -15.70 -0.68
N PRO A 6 12.70 -15.61 -1.81
CA PRO A 6 12.20 -14.90 -2.97
C PRO A 6 10.87 -15.50 -3.43
N HIS A 7 9.90 -14.64 -3.73
CA HIS A 7 8.60 -15.01 -4.29
C HIS A 7 8.50 -14.37 -5.67
N LEU A 8 8.46 -15.19 -6.72
CA LEU A 8 8.42 -14.73 -8.12
C LEU A 8 6.99 -14.44 -8.57
N LEU A 9 6.83 -13.71 -9.69
CA LEU A 9 5.51 -13.53 -10.30
C LEU A 9 4.89 -14.86 -10.76
N SER A 10 5.70 -15.86 -11.13
CA SER A 10 5.21 -17.20 -11.41
C SER A 10 4.57 -17.87 -10.19
N ASP A 11 5.13 -17.64 -9.00
CA ASP A 11 4.59 -18.16 -7.74
C ASP A 11 3.27 -17.45 -7.41
N TYR A 12 3.20 -16.14 -7.64
CA TYR A 12 1.96 -15.37 -7.54
C TYR A 12 0.90 -15.93 -8.49
N PHE A 13 1.17 -16.02 -9.79
CA PHE A 13 0.21 -16.53 -10.77
C PHE A 13 -0.20 -17.98 -10.50
N HIS A 14 0.67 -18.79 -9.91
CA HIS A 14 0.31 -20.13 -9.45
C HIS A 14 -0.63 -20.08 -8.24
N ALA A 15 -0.33 -19.25 -7.24
CA ALA A 15 -1.18 -19.09 -6.05
C ALA A 15 -2.55 -18.46 -6.36
N THR A 16 -2.64 -17.65 -7.41
CA THR A 16 -3.89 -17.02 -7.88
C THR A 16 -4.62 -17.85 -8.93
N LYS A 17 -4.09 -19.00 -9.36
CA LYS A 17 -4.82 -19.91 -10.26
C LYS A 17 -5.91 -20.62 -9.44
N ASN A 18 -7.13 -20.08 -9.45
CA ASN A 18 -8.31 -20.71 -8.86
C ASN A 18 -9.61 -20.40 -9.67
N PRO A 19 -10.68 -21.22 -9.55
CA PRO A 19 -11.72 -21.48 -10.56
C PRO A 19 -12.88 -20.48 -10.66
N SER A 20 -12.85 -19.35 -9.94
CA SER A 20 -13.96 -18.40 -9.81
C SER A 20 -14.01 -17.29 -10.87
N GLN A 21 -13.56 -17.54 -12.10
CA GLN A 21 -13.57 -16.59 -13.23
C GLN A 21 -12.73 -15.30 -13.11
N THR A 22 -12.05 -15.03 -12.00
CA THR A 22 -11.22 -13.82 -11.85
C THR A 22 -9.92 -13.92 -12.66
N GLN A 23 -9.83 -13.16 -13.74
CA GLN A 23 -8.62 -13.09 -14.58
C GLN A 23 -7.73 -11.92 -14.13
N ILE A 24 -6.48 -12.23 -13.73
CA ILE A 24 -5.49 -11.20 -13.41
C ILE A 24 -4.87 -10.66 -14.70
N GLU A 25 -5.23 -9.41 -15.03
CA GLU A 25 -4.67 -8.64 -16.15
C GLU A 25 -3.23 -8.19 -15.89
N GLY A 26 -2.90 -7.89 -14.64
CA GLY A 26 -1.55 -7.52 -14.22
C GLY A 26 -1.47 -7.13 -12.75
N VAL A 27 -0.28 -6.73 -12.31
CA VAL A 27 0.06 -6.44 -10.93
C VAL A 27 0.84 -5.15 -10.79
N VAL A 28 0.67 -4.50 -9.63
CA VAL A 28 1.58 -3.48 -9.14
C VAL A 28 2.45 -4.11 -8.05
N TYR A 29 3.75 -4.16 -8.27
CA TYR A 29 4.71 -4.61 -7.26
C TYR A 29 4.98 -3.48 -6.27
N ILE A 30 4.98 -3.79 -4.98
CA ILE A 30 5.36 -2.86 -3.90
C ILE A 30 6.64 -3.40 -3.26
N GLU A 31 7.60 -2.51 -3.00
CA GLU A 31 8.85 -2.81 -2.30
C GLU A 31 8.65 -3.66 -1.04
N THR A 32 9.63 -4.52 -0.78
CA THR A 32 9.61 -5.40 0.39
C THR A 32 10.10 -4.67 1.63
N ASP A 33 9.26 -4.64 2.69
CA ASP A 33 9.49 -4.01 4.01
C ASP A 33 10.86 -4.34 4.62
N ARG A 34 11.93 -3.69 4.15
CA ARG A 34 13.28 -3.91 4.64
C ARG A 34 13.68 -2.75 5.53
N ALA A 35 13.99 -3.07 6.79
CA ALA A 35 14.62 -2.12 7.69
C ALA A 35 16.01 -1.79 7.13
N LEU A 36 16.21 -0.53 6.71
CA LEU A 36 17.53 -0.05 6.39
C LEU A 36 18.24 0.38 7.67
N LEU A 37 19.56 0.12 7.70
CA LEU A 37 20.43 0.56 8.78
C LEU A 37 20.61 2.09 8.74
N THR A 38 21.31 2.65 9.72
CA THR A 38 21.69 4.07 9.72
C THR A 38 22.42 4.44 8.42
N PRO A 39 22.10 5.58 7.79
CA PRO A 39 22.76 6.04 6.58
C PRO A 39 24.29 6.06 6.70
N THR A 40 24.97 5.55 5.68
CA THR A 40 26.42 5.76 5.50
C THR A 40 26.64 6.88 4.49
N SER A 41 27.88 7.39 4.37
CA SER A 41 28.20 8.45 3.40
C SER A 41 28.05 8.03 1.94
N ASP A 42 27.96 6.72 1.65
CA ASP A 42 27.77 6.19 0.30
C ASP A 42 26.38 5.56 0.17
N LEU A 43 25.52 6.25 -0.56
CA LEU A 43 24.14 5.85 -0.81
C LEU A 43 24.03 4.47 -1.48
N SER A 44 24.98 4.10 -2.34
CA SER A 44 24.95 2.81 -3.03
C SER A 44 25.20 1.63 -2.09
N THR A 45 26.01 1.86 -1.05
CA THR A 45 26.23 0.91 0.03
C THR A 45 25.05 0.91 1.01
N TRP A 46 24.55 2.08 1.40
CA TRP A 46 23.46 2.20 2.36
C TRP A 46 22.14 1.58 1.86
N ALA A 47 21.77 1.87 0.62
CA ALA A 47 20.54 1.40 0.01
C ALA A 47 20.75 0.18 -0.92
N ALA A 48 21.80 -0.60 -0.67
CA ALA A 48 22.19 -1.74 -1.51
C ALA A 48 21.05 -2.76 -1.71
N GLU A 49 20.22 -2.99 -0.69
CA GLU A 49 19.09 -3.92 -0.81
C GLU A 49 17.98 -3.38 -1.74
N ALA A 50 17.66 -2.09 -1.66
CA ALA A 50 16.71 -1.45 -2.58
C ALA A 50 17.24 -1.42 -4.03
N ILE A 51 18.57 -1.29 -4.20
CA ILE A 51 19.23 -1.40 -5.51
C ILE A 51 19.14 -2.83 -6.05
N LYS A 52 19.35 -3.86 -5.20
CA LYS A 52 19.18 -5.27 -5.59
C LYS A 52 17.74 -5.57 -6.00
N GLU A 53 16.76 -5.06 -5.25
CA GLU A 53 15.34 -5.20 -5.59
C GLU A 53 15.02 -4.52 -6.93
N THR A 54 15.50 -3.30 -7.14
CA THR A 54 15.33 -2.58 -8.41
C THR A 54 15.96 -3.36 -9.59
N THR A 55 17.14 -3.95 -9.37
CA THR A 55 17.82 -4.80 -10.36
C THR A 55 17.02 -6.06 -10.68
N PHE A 56 16.43 -6.70 -9.67
CA PHE A 56 15.56 -7.85 -9.83
C PHE A 56 14.29 -7.49 -10.64
N LEU A 57 13.63 -6.37 -10.32
CA LEU A 57 12.46 -5.92 -11.06
C LEU A 57 12.79 -5.60 -12.52
N ARG A 58 13.96 -4.97 -12.75
CA ARG A 58 14.48 -4.76 -14.10
C ARG A 58 14.63 -6.08 -14.86
N SER A 59 15.18 -7.12 -14.24
CA SER A 59 15.33 -8.42 -14.89
C SER A 59 13.99 -9.08 -15.28
N ILE A 60 12.89 -8.78 -14.57
CA ILE A 60 11.53 -9.16 -14.99
C ILE A 60 11.11 -8.40 -16.25
N VAL A 61 11.34 -7.09 -16.27
CA VAL A 61 11.02 -6.21 -17.42
C VAL A 61 11.92 -6.47 -18.63
N GLU A 62 13.12 -7.04 -18.43
CA GLU A 62 14.00 -7.50 -19.52
C GLU A 62 13.66 -8.94 -19.99
N GLY A 63 12.70 -9.60 -19.33
CA GLY A 63 12.15 -10.89 -19.78
C GLY A 63 12.88 -12.13 -19.24
N HIS A 64 13.78 -11.99 -18.26
CA HIS A 64 14.51 -13.13 -17.67
C HIS A 64 13.60 -14.15 -16.96
N TYR A 65 12.35 -13.77 -16.64
CA TYR A 65 11.34 -14.63 -16.01
C TYR A 65 10.16 -14.97 -16.93
N GLY A 66 10.35 -14.83 -18.24
CA GLY A 66 9.37 -15.19 -19.25
C GLY A 66 8.36 -14.06 -19.60
N PRO A 67 7.64 -14.21 -20.71
CA PRO A 67 6.79 -13.16 -21.26
C PRO A 67 5.56 -12.85 -20.40
N GLU A 68 5.03 -13.82 -19.64
CA GLU A 68 3.90 -13.58 -18.74
C GLU A 68 4.29 -12.65 -17.58
N ALA A 69 5.43 -12.90 -16.92
CA ALA A 69 5.94 -12.04 -15.85
C ALA A 69 6.23 -10.62 -16.37
N ASN A 70 6.81 -10.52 -17.56
CA ASN A 70 7.06 -9.25 -18.21
C ASN A 70 5.77 -8.47 -18.48
N SER A 71 4.80 -9.07 -19.17
CA SER A 71 3.58 -8.39 -19.61
C SER A 71 2.65 -8.04 -18.45
N LYS A 72 2.65 -8.82 -17.36
CA LYS A 72 1.78 -8.61 -16.22
C LYS A 72 2.36 -7.71 -15.12
N LEU A 73 3.65 -7.36 -15.13
CA LEU A 73 4.20 -6.36 -14.22
C LEU A 73 3.88 -4.95 -14.73
N LEU A 74 2.73 -4.39 -14.37
CA LEU A 74 2.22 -3.13 -14.92
C LEU A 74 2.74 -1.89 -14.17
N GLY A 75 2.98 -2.04 -12.87
CA GLY A 75 3.45 -0.94 -12.01
C GLY A 75 4.46 -1.42 -10.98
N ILE A 76 5.36 -0.53 -10.60
CA ILE A 76 6.40 -0.74 -9.60
C ILE A 76 6.36 0.43 -8.61
N VAL A 77 6.34 0.12 -7.32
CA VAL A 77 6.53 1.07 -6.23
C VAL A 77 7.84 0.69 -5.54
N LEU A 78 8.86 1.54 -5.68
CA LEU A 78 10.19 1.30 -5.12
C LEU A 78 10.30 1.86 -3.69
N TRP A 79 11.34 1.48 -2.96
CA TRP A 79 11.67 2.16 -1.71
C TRP A 79 12.25 3.57 -1.96
N ALA A 80 12.01 4.53 -1.05
CA ALA A 80 12.69 5.83 -1.03
C ALA A 80 13.04 6.34 0.39
N PRO A 81 14.17 7.05 0.57
CA PRO A 81 14.63 7.60 1.86
C PRO A 81 13.89 8.89 2.22
N MET A 82 12.60 8.79 2.54
CA MET A 82 11.76 9.97 2.76
C MET A 82 12.12 10.75 4.03
N ASP A 83 12.84 10.13 4.96
CA ASP A 83 13.35 10.71 6.21
C ASP A 83 14.69 11.45 6.05
N GLN A 84 15.34 11.35 4.88
CA GLN A 84 16.64 11.96 4.63
C GLN A 84 16.52 13.34 3.97
N PRO A 85 17.55 14.21 4.11
CA PRO A 85 17.55 15.53 3.47
C PRO A 85 17.21 15.43 1.97
N THR A 86 16.52 16.43 1.43
CA THR A 86 16.05 16.41 0.03
C THR A 86 17.17 16.15 -0.98
N ALA A 87 18.39 16.63 -0.71
CA ALA A 87 19.55 16.32 -1.55
C ALA A 87 19.81 14.81 -1.67
N THR A 88 19.73 14.07 -0.55
CA THR A 88 19.87 12.61 -0.51
C THR A 88 18.76 11.91 -1.27
N LEU A 89 17.51 12.37 -1.15
CA LEU A 89 16.39 11.83 -1.94
C LEU A 89 16.62 12.04 -3.43
N LEU A 90 17.06 13.22 -3.85
CA LEU A 90 17.31 13.52 -5.26
C LEU A 90 18.44 12.65 -5.84
N GLU A 91 19.51 12.43 -5.07
CA GLU A 91 20.58 11.49 -5.42
C GLU A 91 20.05 10.05 -5.53
N TRP A 92 19.18 9.63 -4.59
CA TRP A 92 18.53 8.32 -4.62
C TRP A 92 17.67 8.13 -5.87
N LEU A 93 16.81 9.10 -6.20
CA LEU A 93 15.96 9.03 -7.38
C LEU A 93 16.78 8.84 -8.67
N LYS A 94 17.91 9.55 -8.78
CA LYS A 94 18.84 9.41 -9.90
C LYS A 94 19.47 8.01 -9.95
N LEU A 95 19.91 7.49 -8.81
CA LEU A 95 20.50 6.15 -8.71
C LEU A 95 19.47 5.06 -9.03
N ALA A 96 18.24 5.19 -8.52
CA ALA A 96 17.14 4.26 -8.77
C ALA A 96 16.77 4.23 -10.26
N GLU A 97 16.67 5.40 -10.90
CA GLU A 97 16.41 5.52 -12.35
C GLU A 97 17.51 4.85 -13.18
N GLN A 98 18.78 5.12 -12.87
CA GLN A 98 19.92 4.49 -13.52
C GLN A 98 19.92 2.96 -13.35
N THR A 99 19.61 2.49 -12.14
CA THR A 99 19.53 1.06 -11.82
C THR A 99 18.41 0.38 -12.60
N ALA A 100 17.21 0.96 -12.57
CA ALA A 100 16.03 0.44 -13.23
C ALA A 100 16.19 0.39 -14.75
N GLY A 101 16.88 1.38 -15.33
CA GLY A 101 16.93 1.58 -16.77
C GLY A 101 15.58 2.05 -17.33
N LEU A 102 15.60 2.54 -18.58
CA LEU A 102 14.47 3.28 -19.16
C LEU A 102 13.14 2.52 -19.14
N GLU A 103 13.12 1.27 -19.58
CA GLU A 103 11.88 0.50 -19.71
C GLU A 103 11.26 0.11 -18.36
N THR A 104 12.09 -0.22 -17.37
CA THR A 104 11.63 -0.48 -16.01
C THR A 104 11.18 0.80 -15.32
N TRP A 105 11.93 1.91 -15.51
CA TRP A 105 11.61 3.20 -14.90
C TRP A 105 10.26 3.75 -15.38
N ARG A 106 9.87 3.54 -16.65
CA ARG A 106 8.52 3.86 -17.15
C ARG A 106 7.40 3.16 -16.38
N ARG A 107 7.70 2.01 -15.77
CA ARG A 107 6.78 1.24 -14.92
C ARG A 107 6.89 1.62 -13.44
N VAL A 108 7.86 2.42 -13.03
CA VAL A 108 7.93 2.98 -11.67
C VAL A 108 6.86 4.05 -11.52
N LYS A 109 5.88 3.80 -10.65
CA LYS A 109 4.71 4.66 -10.43
C LYS A 109 4.75 5.37 -9.10
N GLY A 110 5.62 4.97 -8.20
CA GLY A 110 5.73 5.64 -6.92
C GLY A 110 6.78 5.03 -6.03
N PHE A 111 6.73 5.47 -4.78
CA PHE A 111 7.63 5.01 -3.75
C PHE A 111 6.89 4.63 -2.47
N ARG A 112 7.56 3.88 -1.61
CA ARG A 112 7.11 3.60 -0.25
C ARG A 112 8.26 3.83 0.73
N PHE A 113 7.89 4.24 1.93
CA PHE A 113 8.78 4.40 3.07
C PHE A 113 8.12 3.73 4.28
N LEU A 114 8.90 2.97 5.06
CA LEU A 114 8.40 2.07 6.09
C LEU A 114 7.99 2.83 7.39
N LEU A 115 6.97 3.68 7.29
CA LEU A 115 6.43 4.46 8.41
C LEU A 115 5.95 3.56 9.56
N GLN A 116 5.30 2.44 9.25
CA GLN A 116 4.88 1.41 10.21
C GLN A 116 6.01 0.85 11.09
N GLY A 117 7.28 0.96 10.65
CA GLY A 117 8.44 0.54 11.45
C GLY A 117 8.83 1.53 12.55
N LEU A 118 8.34 2.77 12.51
CA LEU A 118 8.63 3.82 13.48
C LEU A 118 7.63 3.75 14.65
N ARG A 119 7.98 2.98 15.69
CA ARG A 119 7.09 2.64 16.81
C ARG A 119 7.01 3.68 17.92
N GLU A 120 7.87 4.68 17.91
CA GLU A 120 7.93 5.74 18.94
C GLU A 120 7.29 7.02 18.42
N GLU A 121 6.21 7.48 19.06
CA GLU A 121 5.40 8.62 18.61
C GLU A 121 6.21 9.91 18.44
N ALA A 122 7.09 10.24 19.38
CA ALA A 122 7.94 11.43 19.30
C ALA A 122 8.89 11.39 18.08
N LYS A 123 9.55 10.25 17.85
CA LYS A 123 10.44 10.03 16.71
C LYS A 123 9.67 10.03 15.39
N PHE A 124 8.47 9.47 15.38
CA PHE A 124 7.60 9.49 14.22
C PHE A 124 7.21 10.93 13.86
N GLY A 125 6.76 11.72 14.82
CA GLY A 125 6.44 13.14 14.63
C GLY A 125 7.66 13.95 14.16
N GLU A 126 8.84 13.67 14.71
CA GLU A 126 10.10 14.28 14.24
C GLU A 126 10.34 13.98 12.75
N VAL A 127 10.28 12.72 12.33
CA VAL A 127 10.50 12.32 10.93
C VAL A 127 9.43 12.90 10.00
N VAL A 128 8.16 12.78 10.37
CA VAL A 128 7.02 13.01 9.47
C VAL A 128 6.58 14.48 9.41
N LEU A 129 6.73 15.24 10.49
CA LEU A 129 6.28 16.64 10.55
C LEU A 129 7.44 17.65 10.59
N ASN A 130 8.54 17.33 11.28
CA ASN A 130 9.63 18.29 11.52
C ASN A 130 10.88 18.01 10.67
N GLY A 131 10.93 16.84 10.05
CA GLY A 131 11.99 16.42 9.14
C GLY A 131 11.66 16.72 7.67
N PRO A 132 12.50 16.21 6.75
CA PRO A 132 12.39 16.51 5.32
C PRO A 132 11.23 15.80 4.62
N PHE A 133 10.42 15.03 5.36
CA PHE A 133 9.38 14.17 4.80
C PHE A 133 8.33 14.94 3.98
N VAL A 134 7.84 16.08 4.49
CA VAL A 134 6.85 16.91 3.78
C VAL A 134 7.44 17.51 2.50
N GLU A 135 8.64 18.07 2.57
CA GLU A 135 9.34 18.63 1.40
C GLU A 135 9.61 17.53 0.35
N ASN A 136 9.99 16.34 0.80
CA ASN A 136 10.20 15.18 -0.05
C ASN A 136 8.91 14.70 -0.72
N LEU A 137 7.75 14.79 -0.06
CA LEU A 137 6.45 14.52 -0.66
C LEU A 137 6.13 15.47 -1.81
N GLU A 138 6.41 16.77 -1.64
CA GLU A 138 6.22 17.79 -2.69
C GLU A 138 7.09 17.47 -3.91
N ILE A 139 8.36 17.08 -3.71
CA ILE A 139 9.26 16.64 -4.79
C ILE A 139 8.71 15.42 -5.54
N LEU A 140 8.15 14.43 -4.84
CA LEU A 140 7.52 13.28 -5.50
C LEU A 140 6.29 13.72 -6.32
N GLY A 141 5.49 14.64 -5.79
CA GLY A 141 4.31 15.18 -6.46
C GLY A 141 4.64 15.93 -7.75
N GLN A 142 5.61 16.86 -7.71
CA GLN A 142 6.11 17.59 -8.88
C GLN A 142 6.63 16.66 -9.98
N ARG A 143 7.13 15.48 -9.61
CA ARG A 143 7.62 14.45 -10.53
C ARG A 143 6.54 13.46 -10.96
N GLY A 144 5.29 13.62 -10.50
CA GLY A 144 4.17 12.77 -10.86
C GLY A 144 4.20 11.37 -10.25
N PHE A 145 4.89 11.18 -9.12
CA PHE A 145 4.96 9.92 -8.39
C PHE A 145 3.86 9.82 -7.31
N SER A 146 3.49 8.58 -6.96
CA SER A 146 2.70 8.31 -5.77
C SER A 146 3.60 7.99 -4.57
N LEU A 147 3.07 8.21 -3.35
CA LEU A 147 3.60 7.59 -2.14
C LEU A 147 2.59 6.59 -1.60
N ASP A 148 3.03 5.35 -1.43
CA ASP A 148 2.31 4.32 -0.68
C ASP A 148 2.53 4.53 0.83
N ILE A 149 1.44 4.74 1.57
CA ILE A 149 1.45 5.03 3.00
C ILE A 149 1.07 3.78 3.77
N GLY A 150 2.09 3.15 4.38
CA GLY A 150 1.92 2.03 5.31
C GLY A 150 2.14 2.45 6.76
N VAL A 151 1.06 2.53 7.54
CA VAL A 151 1.05 2.77 9.00
C VAL A 151 0.40 1.58 9.70
N ASP A 152 0.66 1.41 10.99
CA ASP A 152 0.24 0.25 11.78
C ASP A 152 -0.53 0.70 13.02
N GLN A 153 -1.82 0.96 12.84
CA GLN A 153 -2.69 1.38 13.94
C GLN A 153 -2.76 0.32 15.02
N HIS A 154 -2.89 -0.95 14.65
CA HIS A 154 -3.11 -2.04 15.58
C HIS A 154 -1.95 -2.18 16.59
N SER A 155 -0.71 -2.15 16.11
CA SER A 155 0.47 -2.35 16.97
C SER A 155 1.03 -1.06 17.57
N SER A 156 0.84 0.09 16.92
CA SER A 156 1.41 1.37 17.41
C SER A 156 0.37 2.30 18.01
N GLY A 157 -0.85 2.33 17.48
CA GLY A 157 -1.93 3.23 17.90
C GLY A 157 -2.36 4.21 16.81
N VAL A 158 -3.51 4.83 17.01
CA VAL A 158 -4.15 5.73 16.01
C VAL A 158 -3.33 6.99 15.73
N TRP A 159 -2.43 7.38 16.64
CA TRP A 159 -1.56 8.55 16.48
C TRP A 159 -0.71 8.51 15.20
N GLN A 160 -0.32 7.32 14.70
CA GLN A 160 0.42 7.22 13.42
C GLN A 160 -0.41 7.76 12.26
N LEU A 161 -1.71 7.45 12.22
CA LEU A 161 -2.62 7.92 11.18
C LEU A 161 -2.84 9.42 11.32
N GLU A 162 -3.07 9.89 12.55
CA GLU A 162 -3.33 11.30 12.84
C GLU A 162 -2.13 12.20 12.49
N ILE A 163 -0.91 11.71 12.68
CA ILE A 163 0.31 12.44 12.32
C ILE A 163 0.57 12.40 10.81
N VAL A 164 0.40 11.25 10.15
CA VAL A 164 0.58 11.17 8.69
C VAL A 164 -0.46 11.99 7.94
N GLU A 165 -1.71 12.01 8.41
CA GLU A 165 -2.74 12.86 7.83
C GLU A 165 -2.34 14.34 7.84
N GLN A 166 -1.76 14.82 8.94
CA GLN A 166 -1.24 16.19 9.02
C GLN A 166 -0.13 16.45 8.00
N ALA A 167 0.79 15.50 7.80
CA ALA A 167 1.84 15.62 6.78
C ALA A 167 1.26 15.61 5.36
N MET A 168 0.28 14.76 5.08
CA MET A 168 -0.42 14.73 3.78
C MET A 168 -1.07 16.08 3.47
N ARG A 169 -1.76 16.66 4.45
CA ARG A 169 -2.42 17.96 4.30
C ARG A 169 -1.40 19.08 4.07
N ARG A 170 -0.28 19.08 4.80
CA ARG A 170 0.81 20.05 4.62
C ARG A 170 1.46 19.94 3.25
N ALA A 171 1.73 18.72 2.77
CA ALA A 171 2.34 18.49 1.46
C ALA A 171 1.44 18.90 0.27
N HIS A 172 0.16 19.18 0.50
CA HIS A 172 -0.77 19.67 -0.51
C HIS A 172 -1.17 21.14 -0.31
N GLU A 173 -0.74 21.77 0.78
CA GLU A 173 -1.10 23.14 1.14
C GLU A 173 -0.42 24.13 0.19
N GLY A 174 -1.21 24.87 -0.59
CA GLY A 174 -0.68 25.82 -1.59
C GLY A 174 -0.06 25.17 -2.83
N VAL A 175 -0.18 23.85 -3.00
CA VAL A 175 0.35 23.12 -4.17
C VAL A 175 -0.70 23.01 -5.27
N GLU A 176 -0.30 23.29 -6.51
CA GLU A 176 -1.17 23.18 -7.68
C GLU A 176 -1.65 21.73 -7.90
N ALA A 177 -2.88 21.54 -8.36
CA ALA A 177 -3.51 20.22 -8.42
C ALA A 177 -2.73 19.18 -9.26
N GLY A 178 -1.98 19.64 -10.28
CA GLY A 178 -1.13 18.79 -11.13
C GLY A 178 0.18 18.36 -10.48
N GLU A 179 0.63 19.06 -9.43
CA GLU A 179 1.89 18.82 -8.72
C GLU A 179 1.67 18.15 -7.36
N LYS A 180 0.41 17.97 -6.94
CA LYS A 180 0.06 17.23 -5.73
C LYS A 180 0.44 15.76 -5.87
N VAL A 181 1.24 15.27 -4.91
CA VAL A 181 1.56 13.85 -4.75
C VAL A 181 0.29 13.01 -4.64
N ILE A 182 0.30 11.83 -5.26
CA ILE A 182 -0.79 10.86 -5.12
C ILE A 182 -0.52 10.02 -3.88
N PHE A 183 -1.48 9.96 -2.96
CA PHE A 183 -1.37 9.13 -1.77
C PHE A 183 -2.12 7.82 -1.94
N ILE A 184 -1.45 6.70 -1.68
CA ILE A 184 -2.08 5.37 -1.67
C ILE A 184 -2.01 4.81 -0.25
N VAL A 185 -3.10 4.94 0.49
CA VAL A 185 -3.19 4.47 1.88
C VAL A 185 -3.32 2.96 1.89
N ASN A 186 -2.42 2.28 2.58
CA ASN A 186 -2.33 0.82 2.57
C ASN A 186 -3.18 0.18 3.67
N HIS A 187 -3.76 -0.98 3.37
CA HIS A 187 -4.32 -1.93 4.34
C HIS A 187 -5.36 -1.36 5.32
N LEU A 188 -6.18 -0.40 4.90
CA LEU A 188 -7.11 0.32 5.81
C LEU A 188 -6.41 0.96 7.02
N CYS A 189 -5.09 1.21 6.91
CA CYS A 189 -4.20 1.61 8.00
C CYS A 189 -4.01 0.58 9.13
N LYS A 190 -4.18 -0.71 8.81
CA LYS A 190 -4.03 -1.85 9.74
C LYS A 190 -4.80 -1.66 11.05
N PRO A 191 -6.13 -1.52 11.01
CA PRO A 191 -6.89 -1.30 12.22
C PRO A 191 -6.99 -2.58 13.06
N ASP A 192 -7.23 -2.44 14.37
CA ASP A 192 -7.60 -3.58 15.21
C ASP A 192 -9.03 -4.02 14.85
N PHE A 193 -9.17 -5.08 14.03
CA PHE A 193 -10.49 -5.55 13.59
C PHE A 193 -11.31 -6.20 14.71
N SER A 194 -10.77 -6.41 15.91
CA SER A 194 -11.52 -6.99 17.02
C SER A 194 -12.41 -5.99 17.75
N LYS A 195 -12.18 -4.68 17.57
CA LYS A 195 -12.82 -3.61 18.36
C LYS A 195 -13.46 -2.56 17.47
N HIS A 196 -14.77 -2.70 17.22
CA HIS A 196 -15.59 -1.61 16.67
C HIS A 196 -16.69 -1.15 17.64
N THR A 197 -17.24 -2.08 18.41
CA THR A 197 -18.21 -1.80 19.48
C THR A 197 -17.86 -2.60 20.74
N ASP A 198 -17.91 -1.95 21.90
CA ASP A 198 -17.85 -2.60 23.21
C ASP A 198 -19.09 -2.18 24.02
N SER A 199 -19.82 -3.17 24.54
CA SER A 199 -20.93 -2.93 25.48
C SER A 199 -21.97 -1.91 24.98
N GLY A 200 -22.26 -1.94 23.67
CA GLY A 200 -23.22 -1.06 23.00
C GLY A 200 -22.71 0.34 22.64
N HIS A 201 -21.44 0.65 22.89
CA HIS A 201 -20.78 1.91 22.52
C HIS A 201 -19.69 1.65 21.48
N GLU A 202 -19.39 2.63 20.63
CA GLU A 202 -18.27 2.52 19.70
C GLU A 202 -16.94 2.56 20.45
N ASP A 203 -16.00 1.70 20.06
CA ASP A 203 -14.64 1.69 20.60
C ASP A 203 -13.92 3.02 20.28
N GLU A 204 -13.16 3.57 21.22
CA GLU A 204 -12.48 4.86 21.06
C GLU A 204 -11.45 4.82 19.91
N GLY A 205 -10.70 3.72 19.78
CA GLY A 205 -9.75 3.51 18.71
C GLY A 205 -10.44 3.48 17.35
N PHE A 206 -11.58 2.81 17.25
CA PHE A 206 -12.42 2.82 16.04
C PHE A 206 -12.94 4.22 15.70
N VAL A 207 -13.44 4.98 16.68
CA VAL A 207 -13.93 6.36 16.46
C VAL A 207 -12.80 7.27 15.96
N ARG A 208 -11.62 7.23 16.59
CA ARG A 208 -10.47 8.03 16.17
C ARG A 208 -9.96 7.61 14.80
N TRP A 209 -9.91 6.31 14.52
CA TRP A 209 -9.58 5.78 13.19
C TRP A 209 -10.54 6.33 12.12
N LYS A 210 -11.86 6.28 12.37
CA LYS A 210 -12.87 6.84 11.45
C LYS A 210 -12.61 8.32 11.15
N GLN A 211 -12.31 9.12 12.17
CA GLN A 211 -12.03 10.55 12.02
C GLN A 211 -10.74 10.80 11.21
N ALA A 212 -9.69 10.02 11.44
CA ALA A 212 -8.45 10.12 10.68
C ALA A 212 -8.67 9.75 9.20
N ILE A 213 -9.39 8.66 8.93
CA ILE A 213 -9.77 8.23 7.58
C ILE A 213 -10.60 9.30 6.86
N GLU A 214 -11.56 9.92 7.54
CA GLU A 214 -12.37 11.01 6.95
C GLU A 214 -11.50 12.21 6.55
N LYS A 215 -10.54 12.59 7.39
CA LYS A 215 -9.60 13.67 7.10
C LYS A 215 -8.66 13.32 5.94
N MET A 216 -8.10 12.11 5.93
CA MET A 216 -7.30 11.61 4.79
C MET A 216 -8.12 11.61 3.49
N ALA A 217 -9.40 11.23 3.53
CA ALA A 217 -10.26 11.23 2.35
C ALA A 217 -10.54 12.62 1.78
N LYS A 218 -10.44 13.69 2.60
CA LYS A 218 -10.55 15.09 2.17
C LYS A 218 -9.28 15.62 1.52
N CYS A 219 -8.14 14.96 1.74
CA CYS A 219 -6.92 15.24 1.00
C CYS A 219 -7.10 14.76 -0.45
N GLU A 220 -6.99 15.68 -1.41
CA GLU A 220 -7.14 15.37 -2.83
C GLU A 220 -6.16 14.28 -3.28
N ARG A 221 -6.47 13.56 -4.37
CA ARG A 221 -5.58 12.52 -4.94
C ARG A 221 -5.16 11.44 -3.93
N THR A 222 -6.00 11.18 -2.93
CA THR A 222 -5.82 10.11 -1.95
C THR A 222 -6.74 8.94 -2.26
N TYR A 223 -6.16 7.74 -2.24
CA TYR A 223 -6.81 6.47 -2.53
C TYR A 223 -6.57 5.48 -1.39
N MET A 224 -7.49 4.52 -1.21
CA MET A 224 -7.39 3.47 -0.19
C MET A 224 -7.21 2.10 -0.84
N LYS A 225 -6.23 1.33 -0.38
CA LYS A 225 -6.12 -0.10 -0.69
C LYS A 225 -6.96 -0.93 0.28
N LEU A 226 -7.91 -1.68 -0.27
CA LEU A 226 -8.59 -2.77 0.40
C LEU A 226 -7.69 -4.02 0.30
N SER A 227 -6.85 -4.22 1.32
CA SER A 227 -5.85 -5.29 1.36
C SER A 227 -5.40 -5.60 2.80
N GLY A 228 -4.62 -6.67 3.00
CA GLY A 228 -3.86 -6.92 4.24
C GLY A 228 -4.67 -7.26 5.49
N ALA A 229 -5.96 -7.57 5.36
CA ALA A 229 -6.84 -7.70 6.52
C ALA A 229 -6.50 -8.90 7.42
N PHE A 230 -6.06 -10.03 6.83
CA PHE A 230 -5.87 -11.28 7.58
C PHE A 230 -4.89 -11.17 8.75
N SER A 231 -3.83 -10.37 8.61
CA SER A 231 -2.83 -10.18 9.66
C SER A 231 -3.36 -9.41 10.87
N GLU A 232 -4.46 -8.68 10.70
CA GLU A 232 -5.04 -7.79 11.72
C GLU A 232 -6.35 -8.34 12.31
N LEU A 233 -6.76 -9.54 11.89
CA LEU A 233 -7.91 -10.24 12.47
C LEU A 233 -7.53 -10.80 13.86
N PRO A 234 -8.49 -10.87 14.81
CA PRO A 234 -8.24 -11.46 16.12
C PRO A 234 -7.92 -12.95 16.07
N ASP A 235 -8.54 -13.66 15.12
CA ASP A 235 -8.43 -15.10 14.95
C ASP A 235 -8.05 -15.44 13.50
N THR A 236 -7.36 -16.57 13.30
CA THR A 236 -7.03 -17.06 11.96
C THR A 236 -8.33 -17.31 11.18
N PRO A 237 -8.53 -16.68 10.02
CA PRO A 237 -9.73 -16.82 9.24
C PRO A 237 -9.84 -18.23 8.64
N THR A 238 -11.07 -18.72 8.48
CA THR A 238 -11.34 -20.02 7.86
C THR A 238 -12.13 -19.86 6.56
N VAL A 239 -13.13 -18.99 6.55
CA VAL A 239 -14.03 -18.75 5.41
C VAL A 239 -14.22 -17.25 5.16
N ASP A 240 -14.54 -16.93 3.92
CA ASP A 240 -14.70 -15.56 3.43
C ASP A 240 -15.91 -14.82 4.04
N THR A 241 -17.01 -15.52 4.35
CA THR A 241 -18.20 -14.92 4.98
C THR A 241 -17.92 -14.27 6.32
N ASP A 242 -17.11 -14.93 7.14
CA ASP A 242 -16.83 -14.50 8.51
C ASP A 242 -15.89 -13.31 8.51
N VAL A 243 -14.86 -13.36 7.65
CA VAL A 243 -13.94 -12.23 7.46
C VAL A 243 -14.68 -11.02 6.91
N ALA A 244 -15.51 -11.20 5.87
CA ALA A 244 -16.29 -10.10 5.29
C ALA A 244 -17.17 -9.43 6.35
N LYS A 245 -17.88 -10.22 7.16
CA LYS A 245 -18.70 -9.70 8.27
C LYS A 245 -17.85 -8.97 9.31
N GLN A 246 -16.68 -9.50 9.66
CA GLN A 246 -15.79 -8.92 10.67
C GLN A 246 -15.28 -7.53 10.25
N ILE A 247 -14.84 -7.37 8.99
CA ILE A 247 -14.22 -6.11 8.53
C ILE A 247 -15.23 -5.11 7.94
N GLU A 248 -16.48 -5.52 7.76
CA GLU A 248 -17.54 -4.70 7.14
C GLU A 248 -17.66 -3.28 7.71
N PRO A 249 -17.64 -3.05 9.05
CA PRO A 249 -17.75 -1.70 9.61
C PRO A 249 -16.68 -0.73 9.11
N TRP A 250 -15.42 -1.20 8.99
CA TRP A 250 -14.31 -0.41 8.49
C TRP A 250 -14.43 -0.15 6.99
N VAL A 251 -14.76 -1.18 6.21
CA VAL A 251 -14.91 -1.06 4.76
C VAL A 251 -16.07 -0.13 4.40
N LYS A 252 -17.18 -0.20 5.14
CA LYS A 252 -18.32 0.70 4.99
C LYS A 252 -17.92 2.16 5.24
N HIS A 253 -17.20 2.44 6.32
CA HIS A 253 -16.73 3.80 6.62
C HIS A 253 -15.75 4.32 5.55
N VAL A 254 -14.82 3.48 5.08
CA VAL A 254 -13.94 3.83 3.96
C VAL A 254 -14.75 4.15 2.71
N LEU A 255 -15.74 3.33 2.35
CA LEU A 255 -16.59 3.57 1.19
C LEU A 255 -17.41 4.86 1.32
N GLU A 256 -17.91 5.19 2.50
CA GLU A 256 -18.62 6.45 2.78
C GLU A 256 -17.71 7.67 2.60
N CYS A 257 -16.43 7.57 2.98
CA CYS A 257 -15.47 8.67 2.87
C CYS A 257 -14.84 8.80 1.47
N PHE A 258 -14.40 7.69 0.90
CA PHE A 258 -13.62 7.63 -0.34
C PHE A 258 -14.50 7.47 -1.58
N GLY A 259 -15.61 6.75 -1.46
CA GLY A 259 -16.35 6.20 -2.59
C GLY A 259 -15.59 5.06 -3.28
N ALA A 260 -16.31 4.27 -4.07
CA ALA A 260 -15.74 3.12 -4.78
C ALA A 260 -14.62 3.52 -5.76
N LYS A 261 -14.70 4.70 -6.37
CA LYS A 261 -13.71 5.24 -7.33
C LYS A 261 -12.38 5.67 -6.72
N ARG A 262 -12.24 5.57 -5.40
CA ARG A 262 -10.98 5.83 -4.69
C ARG A 262 -10.58 4.69 -3.76
N MET A 263 -11.24 3.54 -3.87
CA MET A 263 -10.85 2.31 -3.19
C MET A 263 -10.39 1.28 -4.23
N MET A 264 -9.30 0.58 -3.97
CA MET A 264 -8.77 -0.42 -4.90
C MET A 264 -8.44 -1.74 -4.20
N PHE A 265 -8.65 -2.85 -4.90
CA PHE A 265 -8.21 -4.16 -4.46
C PHE A 265 -6.68 -4.23 -4.31
N GLY A 266 -6.20 -4.90 -3.26
CA GLY A 266 -4.83 -5.38 -3.18
C GLY A 266 -4.80 -6.74 -2.51
N SER A 267 -4.01 -7.68 -3.03
CA SER A 267 -3.97 -9.03 -2.49
C SER A 267 -3.09 -9.18 -1.24
N ASP A 268 -2.15 -8.24 -1.04
CA ASP A 268 -1.10 -8.35 -0.01
C ASP A 268 -0.32 -9.68 -0.09
N TRP A 269 -0.22 -10.27 -1.28
CA TRP A 269 0.50 -11.53 -1.47
C TRP A 269 2.00 -11.23 -1.56
N PRO A 270 2.88 -12.02 -0.95
CA PRO A 270 2.63 -13.29 -0.26
C PRO A 270 2.32 -13.17 1.24
N VAL A 271 2.26 -11.96 1.79
CA VAL A 271 2.03 -11.69 3.23
C VAL A 271 0.68 -12.22 3.70
N CYS A 272 -0.34 -12.19 2.83
CA CYS A 272 -1.66 -12.78 3.10
C CYS A 272 -1.62 -14.28 3.46
N ASN A 273 -0.50 -14.99 3.25
CA ASN A 273 -0.34 -16.38 3.66
C ASN A 273 0.14 -16.55 5.11
N VAL A 274 0.63 -15.50 5.79
CA VAL A 274 1.20 -15.62 7.16
C VAL A 274 0.14 -15.88 8.21
N ASN A 275 -1.02 -15.21 8.10
CA ASN A 275 -2.21 -15.41 8.93
C ASN A 275 -3.44 -15.69 8.05
N GLY A 276 -3.22 -16.23 6.85
CA GLY A 276 -4.29 -16.62 5.95
C GLY A 276 -4.92 -17.97 6.34
N PRO A 277 -6.06 -18.32 5.73
CA PRO A 277 -6.71 -19.61 5.96
C PRO A 277 -5.81 -20.79 5.55
N GLU A 278 -5.47 -21.66 6.51
CA GLU A 278 -4.52 -22.77 6.31
C GLU A 278 -5.01 -23.89 5.38
N HIS A 279 -6.33 -24.07 5.28
CA HIS A 279 -6.96 -25.14 4.50
C HIS A 279 -7.64 -24.65 3.21
N ALA A 280 -7.40 -23.40 2.82
CA ALA A 280 -7.90 -22.80 1.59
C ALA A 280 -6.78 -22.01 0.91
N SER A 281 -7.01 -21.54 -0.32
CA SER A 281 -6.13 -20.53 -0.92
C SER A 281 -6.38 -19.19 -0.23
N PRO A 282 -5.40 -18.58 0.48
CA PRO A 282 -5.59 -17.27 1.11
C PRO A 282 -5.99 -16.20 0.10
N PHE A 283 -5.41 -16.24 -1.10
CA PHE A 283 -5.80 -15.37 -2.20
C PHE A 283 -7.27 -15.56 -2.58
N GLY A 284 -7.72 -16.81 -2.78
CA GLY A 284 -9.09 -17.12 -3.16
C GLY A 284 -10.10 -16.68 -2.08
N VAL A 285 -9.78 -16.90 -0.81
CA VAL A 285 -10.61 -16.42 0.30
C VAL A 285 -10.66 -14.90 0.31
N TRP A 286 -9.54 -14.21 0.11
CA TRP A 286 -9.53 -12.75 0.05
C TRP A 286 -10.37 -12.19 -1.11
N VAL A 287 -10.31 -12.81 -2.29
CA VAL A 287 -11.19 -12.45 -3.42
C VAL A 287 -12.67 -12.63 -3.05
N GLY A 288 -13.03 -13.74 -2.40
CA GLY A 288 -14.39 -13.98 -1.92
C GLY A 288 -14.85 -12.97 -0.88
N VAL A 289 -13.97 -12.55 0.03
CA VAL A 289 -14.24 -11.48 1.02
C VAL A 289 -14.60 -10.18 0.31
N VAL A 290 -13.76 -9.75 -0.64
CA VAL A 290 -13.96 -8.52 -1.38
C VAL A 290 -15.24 -8.58 -2.21
N ASP A 291 -15.48 -9.68 -2.93
CA ASP A 291 -16.72 -9.88 -3.71
C ASP A 291 -17.98 -9.73 -2.84
N ARG A 292 -18.02 -10.37 -1.67
CA ARG A 292 -19.15 -10.25 -0.73
C ARG A 292 -19.37 -8.83 -0.23
N LEU A 293 -18.29 -8.13 0.12
CA LEU A 293 -18.35 -6.74 0.56
C LEU A 293 -18.87 -5.83 -0.56
N LEU A 294 -18.40 -6.02 -1.80
CA LEU A 294 -18.86 -5.26 -2.94
C LEU A 294 -20.33 -5.53 -3.26
N GLN A 295 -20.77 -6.79 -3.27
CA GLN A 295 -22.17 -7.14 -3.48
C GLN A 295 -23.12 -6.50 -2.45
N LYS A 296 -22.65 -6.34 -1.21
CA LYS A 296 -23.44 -5.78 -0.12
C LYS A 296 -23.40 -4.26 -0.03
N LEU A 297 -22.22 -3.65 -0.24
CA LEU A 297 -21.98 -2.23 0.07
C LEU A 297 -21.83 -1.34 -1.16
N VAL A 298 -21.56 -1.89 -2.35
CA VAL A 298 -21.21 -1.12 -3.55
C VAL A 298 -22.20 -1.43 -4.68
N PRO A 299 -22.81 -0.41 -5.32
CA PRO A 299 -23.61 -0.63 -6.52
C PRO A 299 -22.79 -1.33 -7.61
N GLN A 300 -23.40 -2.28 -8.31
CA GLN A 300 -22.72 -3.17 -9.27
C GLN A 300 -21.90 -2.40 -10.34
N GLU A 301 -22.40 -1.24 -10.78
CA GLU A 301 -21.74 -0.37 -11.76
C GLU A 301 -20.37 0.17 -11.32
N TYR A 302 -20.07 0.19 -10.02
CA TYR A 302 -18.77 0.62 -9.47
C TYR A 302 -17.88 -0.55 -9.02
N HIS A 303 -18.27 -1.81 -9.23
CA HIS A 303 -17.45 -2.96 -8.85
C HIS A 303 -16.11 -2.95 -9.58
N GLN A 304 -16.11 -2.57 -10.87
CA GLN A 304 -14.90 -2.51 -11.68
C GLN A 304 -13.93 -1.41 -11.20
N ASP A 305 -14.45 -0.32 -10.63
CA ASP A 305 -13.61 0.72 -10.03
C ASP A 305 -12.76 0.13 -8.90
N VAL A 306 -13.33 -0.72 -8.05
CA VAL A 306 -12.59 -1.36 -6.95
C VAL A 306 -11.66 -2.45 -7.45
N TRP A 307 -12.09 -3.26 -8.41
CA TRP A 307 -11.27 -4.36 -8.93
C TRP A 307 -10.09 -3.89 -9.80
N SER A 308 -10.21 -2.82 -10.59
CA SER A 308 -9.13 -2.38 -11.47
C SER A 308 -9.02 -0.88 -11.72
N ASP A 309 -10.13 -0.17 -11.98
CA ASP A 309 -10.03 1.13 -12.66
C ASP A 309 -9.45 2.22 -11.75
N THR A 310 -9.74 2.13 -10.45
CA THR A 310 -9.11 2.99 -9.45
C THR A 310 -7.59 2.79 -9.44
N ALA A 311 -7.10 1.55 -9.49
CA ALA A 311 -5.66 1.28 -9.54
C ALA A 311 -5.03 1.77 -10.85
N LYS A 312 -5.70 1.58 -11.98
CA LYS A 312 -5.26 2.09 -13.30
C LYS A 312 -5.07 3.61 -13.28
N GLY A 313 -6.03 4.35 -12.72
CA GLY A 313 -5.94 5.80 -12.57
C GLY A 313 -4.89 6.24 -11.54
N ALA A 314 -4.94 5.69 -10.33
CA ALA A 314 -4.10 6.08 -9.21
C ALA A 314 -2.61 5.81 -9.46
N TYR A 315 -2.27 4.72 -10.15
CA TYR A 315 -0.90 4.37 -10.53
C TYR A 315 -0.52 4.73 -11.96
N ARG A 316 -1.42 5.33 -12.76
CA ARG A 316 -1.15 5.71 -14.16
C ARG A 316 -0.65 4.50 -14.96
N LEU A 317 -1.41 3.41 -14.89
CA LEU A 317 -1.13 2.15 -15.57
C LEU A 317 -1.61 2.24 -17.03
N HIS A 318 -0.84 1.62 -17.94
CA HIS A 318 -1.13 1.54 -19.37
C HIS A 318 -1.04 0.09 -19.82
#